data_AF-A0A2B7X3F0-F1
#
_entry.id   AF-A0A2B7X3F0-F1
#
_cell.length_a   1.000
_cell.length_b   1.000
_cell.length_c   1.000
_cell.angle_alpha   90.00
_cell.angle_beta   90.00
_cell.angle_gamma   90.00
#
_symmetry.space_group_name_H-M   'P 1'
#
loop_
_entity.id
_entity.type
_entity.pdbx_description
1 polymer ?
#
loop_
_entity_poly.entity_id
_entity_poly.type
_entity_poly.pdbx_seq_one_letter_code
_entity_poly.pdbx_strand_id
1 'polypeptide(L)'
;MSNPVLEETETAPRVSLKIAVEGCAVRNPLDLNCMSVPRRYRKLGDFHAYYSGAKRAPVLTIVIGGNHEASNYLFELYYGGWLAPNIYYMGAANVIRYGPFRIAGLSGIFKRSDYNQPHYERLPYSAGDIRSIYHVRDYDVMKLLKIRQPVDMGVSHDWPRRIEWFGDYRKLFRERGQFWESAKVDNLGSPPAEQLLNYLRPTYWFSGHMHIKYSAIVKHASNITIDDIFKNSSVPEDLQLQLPNSMFQASVSAKAQRPARLSPHITNDKTEFLALDKPGKGREFLEIVQVNSCLATESDDAKQYFTKSPEGKFTLYYDEEWLAITRSTASALIIQGQPAPPMQQTVDGETIASNLRWVKQNITARGLLKIPENFLRHAPVYDPIYQEKLNEQPLEFPNSQTDSFCRMIEIPNKFSIGSDLGDNDNEWIVFQ
;
A
#
# COMPACT_ATOMS: atom_id res chain seq x y z
N MET A 1 -54.89 -4.58 8.43
CA MET A 1 -53.81 -5.44 8.99
C MET A 1 -52.51 -4.72 8.75
N SER A 2 -52.01 -4.14 9.83
CA SER A 2 -50.81 -3.30 9.91
C SER A 2 -49.56 -4.15 9.70
N ASN A 3 -48.71 -3.75 8.75
CA ASN A 3 -47.35 -4.27 8.62
C ASN A 3 -46.57 -3.94 9.90
N PRO A 4 -45.88 -4.90 10.52
CA PRO A 4 -45.02 -4.61 11.66
C PRO A 4 -43.84 -3.80 11.16
N VAL A 5 -43.72 -2.58 11.69
CA VAL A 5 -42.48 -1.80 11.66
C VAL A 5 -41.45 -2.63 12.42
N LEU A 6 -40.45 -3.14 11.71
CA LEU A 6 -39.25 -3.68 12.34
C LEU A 6 -38.56 -2.50 13.02
N GLU A 7 -38.68 -2.44 14.34
CA GLU A 7 -37.83 -1.60 15.18
C GLU A 7 -36.36 -1.89 14.83
N GLU A 8 -35.62 -0.83 14.48
CA GLU A 8 -34.17 -0.88 14.35
C GLU A 8 -33.58 -1.29 15.69
N THR A 9 -33.26 -2.58 15.84
CA THR A 9 -32.46 -3.06 16.95
C THR A 9 -31.06 -2.44 16.87
N GLU A 10 -30.70 -1.67 17.89
CA GLU A 10 -29.32 -1.27 18.17
C GLU A 10 -28.36 -2.46 18.12
N THR A 11 -27.11 -2.19 17.70
CA THR A 11 -25.91 -3.06 17.78
C THR A 11 -25.50 -3.95 16.59
N ALA A 12 -25.73 -3.53 15.35
CA ALA A 12 -24.78 -3.93 14.29
C ALA A 12 -23.48 -3.11 14.46
N PRO A 13 -22.28 -3.74 14.51
CA PRO A 13 -21.04 -2.99 14.66
C PRO A 13 -20.87 -2.01 13.50
N ARG A 14 -20.81 -0.70 13.81
CA ARG A 14 -20.61 0.35 12.80
C ARG A 14 -19.19 0.25 12.25
N VAL A 15 -19.06 -0.29 11.03
CA VAL A 15 -17.79 -0.35 10.32
C VAL A 15 -17.31 1.09 10.04
N SER A 16 -16.20 1.46 10.66
CA SER A 16 -15.63 2.82 10.55
C SER A 16 -14.72 2.98 9.32
N LEU A 17 -14.05 1.90 8.93
CA LEU A 17 -13.05 1.87 7.87
C LEU A 17 -13.05 0.50 7.18
N LYS A 18 -12.82 0.48 5.87
CA LYS A 18 -12.55 -0.73 5.08
C LYS A 18 -11.14 -0.68 4.52
N ILE A 19 -10.41 -1.79 4.56
CA ILE A 19 -9.12 -1.97 3.86
C ILE A 19 -9.33 -2.99 2.75
N ALA A 20 -8.93 -2.64 1.52
CA ALA A 20 -8.96 -3.51 0.35
C ALA A 20 -7.54 -3.69 -0.19
N VAL A 21 -7.14 -4.95 -0.38
CA VAL A 21 -5.80 -5.32 -0.86
C VAL A 21 -5.72 -5.48 -2.38
N GLU A 22 -6.81 -5.29 -3.11
CA GLU A 22 -6.87 -5.21 -4.58
C GLU A 22 -8.10 -4.36 -4.95
N GLY A 23 -7.90 -3.31 -5.77
CA GLY A 23 -8.94 -2.33 -6.09
C GLY A 23 -9.67 -2.59 -7.41
N CYS A 24 -8.97 -3.13 -8.41
CA CYS A 24 -9.43 -3.24 -9.80
C CYS A 24 -9.99 -1.91 -10.32
N ALA A 25 -9.25 -0.81 -10.17
CA ALA A 25 -9.75 0.56 -10.36
C ALA A 25 -9.90 0.99 -11.85
N VAL A 26 -10.63 0.22 -12.65
CA VAL A 26 -10.84 0.46 -14.08
C VAL A 26 -11.87 1.59 -14.30
N ARG A 27 -11.46 2.72 -14.91
CA ARG A 27 -12.32 3.90 -15.16
C ARG A 27 -13.18 3.71 -16.41
N ASN A 28 -12.60 3.12 -17.45
CA ASN A 28 -13.21 2.87 -18.75
C ASN A 28 -12.54 1.65 -19.45
N PRO A 29 -13.04 1.17 -20.60
CA PRO A 29 -12.49 0.00 -21.28
C PRO A 29 -11.03 0.11 -21.73
N LEU A 30 -10.46 1.30 -21.95
CA LEU A 30 -9.06 1.45 -22.35
C LEU A 30 -8.10 1.06 -21.22
N ASP A 31 -8.45 1.35 -19.97
CA ASP A 31 -7.66 0.96 -18.80
C ASP A 31 -7.46 -0.57 -18.74
N LEU A 32 -8.37 -1.37 -19.31
CA LEU A 32 -8.22 -2.83 -19.41
C LEU A 32 -6.99 -3.25 -20.22
N ASN A 33 -6.50 -2.39 -21.12
CA ASN A 33 -5.30 -2.66 -21.90
C ASN A 33 -4.00 -2.41 -21.14
N CYS A 34 -4.07 -1.79 -19.96
CA CYS A 34 -2.95 -1.61 -19.03
C CYS A 34 -2.93 -2.69 -17.92
N MET A 35 -3.91 -3.59 -17.89
CA MET A 35 -3.99 -4.66 -16.89
C MET A 35 -3.21 -5.92 -17.31
N SER A 36 -2.49 -6.50 -16.35
CA SER A 36 -1.85 -7.82 -16.47
C SER A 36 -2.85 -8.96 -16.26
N VAL A 37 -3.89 -8.95 -17.08
CA VAL A 37 -4.94 -9.98 -17.11
C VAL A 37 -5.05 -10.49 -18.55
N PRO A 38 -5.11 -11.82 -18.79
CA PRO A 38 -5.32 -12.35 -20.13
C PRO A 38 -6.60 -11.77 -20.75
N ARG A 39 -6.53 -11.35 -22.03
CA ARG A 39 -7.62 -10.63 -22.72
C ARG A 39 -9.01 -11.20 -22.50
N ARG A 40 -9.16 -12.53 -22.61
CA ARG A 40 -10.43 -13.26 -22.43
C ARG A 40 -11.06 -13.15 -21.03
N TYR A 41 -10.28 -12.75 -20.03
CA TYR A 41 -10.73 -12.63 -18.63
C TYR A 41 -10.85 -11.18 -18.15
N ARG A 42 -10.48 -10.20 -18.98
CA ARG A 42 -10.63 -8.78 -18.65
C ARG A 42 -12.11 -8.43 -18.54
N LYS A 43 -12.46 -7.71 -17.48
CA LYS A 43 -13.81 -7.24 -17.21
C LYS A 43 -13.73 -5.82 -16.69
N LEU A 44 -14.63 -4.96 -17.14
CA LEU A 44 -14.74 -3.57 -16.66
C LEU A 44 -14.97 -3.50 -15.15
N GLY A 45 -15.72 -4.48 -14.60
CA GLY A 45 -16.11 -4.47 -13.19
C GLY A 45 -16.98 -3.26 -12.85
N ASP A 46 -17.04 -2.94 -11.56
CA ASP A 46 -17.95 -1.92 -11.02
C ASP A 46 -17.27 -0.57 -10.78
N PHE A 47 -15.94 -0.50 -10.84
CA PHE A 47 -15.20 0.68 -10.40
C PHE A 47 -15.55 1.94 -11.21
N HIS A 48 -15.78 1.80 -12.52
CA HIS A 48 -16.20 2.88 -13.41
C HIS A 48 -17.42 3.67 -12.89
N ALA A 49 -18.35 3.01 -12.18
CA ALA A 49 -19.52 3.65 -11.59
C ALA A 49 -19.19 4.51 -10.36
N TYR A 50 -18.15 4.16 -9.61
CA TYR A 50 -17.64 5.00 -8.51
C TYR A 50 -16.86 6.19 -9.07
N TYR A 51 -16.05 5.97 -10.11
CA TYR A 51 -15.30 7.03 -10.79
C TYR A 51 -16.23 8.05 -11.45
N SER A 52 -17.30 7.60 -12.11
CA SER A 52 -18.27 8.49 -12.76
C SER A 52 -19.13 9.30 -11.78
N GLY A 53 -19.26 8.83 -10.53
CA GLY A 53 -20.13 9.39 -9.50
C GLY A 53 -21.52 8.73 -9.42
N ALA A 54 -21.81 7.72 -10.27
CA ALA A 54 -23.06 6.98 -10.22
C ALA A 54 -23.21 6.11 -8.95
N LYS A 55 -22.09 5.71 -8.34
CA LYS A 55 -22.03 5.05 -7.03
C LYS A 55 -21.09 5.83 -6.11
N ARG A 56 -21.32 5.72 -4.80
CA ARG A 56 -20.41 6.20 -3.75
C ARG A 56 -20.15 5.09 -2.73
N ALA A 57 -18.91 4.95 -2.30
CA ALA A 57 -18.59 3.96 -1.26
C ALA A 57 -19.22 4.37 0.09
N PRO A 58 -19.99 3.49 0.75
CA PRO A 58 -20.72 3.84 1.98
C PRO A 58 -19.78 3.98 3.20
N VAL A 59 -18.64 3.32 3.14
CA VAL A 59 -17.59 3.33 4.16
C VAL A 59 -16.29 3.79 3.49
N LEU A 60 -15.51 4.61 4.18
CA LEU A 60 -14.18 4.98 3.73
C LEU A 60 -13.38 3.71 3.46
N THR A 61 -12.88 3.57 2.23
CA THR A 61 -12.17 2.40 1.77
C THR A 61 -10.73 2.78 1.42
N ILE A 62 -9.76 2.31 2.21
CA ILE A 62 -8.33 2.38 1.88
C ILE A 62 -7.99 1.22 0.95
N VAL A 63 -7.26 1.51 -0.12
CA VAL A 63 -6.87 0.56 -1.15
C VAL A 63 -5.35 0.53 -1.27
N ILE A 64 -4.77 -0.67 -1.34
CA ILE A 64 -3.43 -0.88 -1.93
C ILE A 64 -3.58 -1.61 -3.27
N GLY A 65 -2.58 -1.47 -4.15
CA GLY A 65 -2.60 -2.10 -5.47
C GLY A 65 -2.17 -3.57 -5.40
N GLY A 66 -2.85 -4.43 -6.15
CA GLY A 66 -2.44 -5.80 -6.42
C GLY A 66 -1.77 -5.97 -7.79
N ASN A 67 -1.85 -7.19 -8.35
CA ASN A 67 -1.31 -7.49 -9.68
C ASN A 67 -2.36 -7.44 -10.82
N HIS A 68 -3.65 -7.34 -10.49
CA HIS A 68 -4.75 -7.21 -11.47
C HIS A 68 -5.37 -5.81 -11.40
N GLU A 69 -4.58 -4.79 -11.67
CA GLU A 69 -4.99 -3.40 -11.51
C GLU A 69 -5.00 -2.64 -12.84
N ALA A 70 -5.80 -1.57 -12.90
CA ALA A 70 -5.62 -0.51 -13.88
C ALA A 70 -4.37 0.30 -13.51
N SER A 71 -3.20 -0.30 -13.75
CA SER A 71 -1.91 0.21 -13.23
C SER A 71 -1.61 1.63 -13.71
N ASN A 72 -2.07 2.01 -14.89
CA ASN A 72 -1.96 3.38 -15.37
C ASN A 72 -2.65 4.38 -14.43
N TYR A 73 -3.88 4.11 -14.00
CA TYR A 73 -4.60 5.00 -13.10
C TYR A 73 -3.98 5.02 -11.70
N LEU A 74 -3.60 3.85 -11.17
CA LEU A 74 -2.92 3.79 -9.87
C LEU A 74 -1.58 4.54 -9.90
N PHE A 75 -0.84 4.46 -11.00
CA PHE A 75 0.48 5.09 -11.11
C PHE A 75 0.39 6.62 -11.19
N GLU A 76 -0.69 7.18 -11.75
CA GLU A 76 -0.99 8.62 -11.65
C GLU A 76 -1.08 9.12 -10.20
N LEU A 77 -1.38 8.22 -9.24
CA LEU A 77 -1.51 8.47 -7.81
C LEU A 77 -0.41 7.78 -7.00
N TYR A 78 0.83 7.78 -7.49
CA TYR A 78 1.98 7.12 -6.86
C TYR A 78 2.19 7.48 -5.38
N TYR A 79 1.95 8.74 -4.99
CA TYR A 79 2.07 9.22 -3.60
C TYR A 79 0.80 9.01 -2.76
N GLY A 80 -0.23 8.39 -3.33
CA GLY A 80 -1.55 8.22 -2.76
C GLY A 80 -2.53 9.33 -3.15
N GLY A 81 -3.81 9.00 -3.11
CA GLY A 81 -4.89 9.93 -3.46
C GLY A 81 -6.24 9.24 -3.61
N TRP A 82 -7.29 10.04 -3.78
CA TRP A 82 -8.65 9.56 -3.97
C TRP A 82 -8.82 8.97 -5.37
N LEU A 83 -9.15 7.68 -5.44
CA LEU A 83 -9.55 7.02 -6.68
C LEU A 83 -10.99 7.38 -7.09
N ALA A 84 -11.83 7.65 -6.09
CA ALA A 84 -13.22 8.09 -6.18
C ALA A 84 -13.64 8.60 -4.78
N PRO A 85 -14.81 9.26 -4.63
CA PRO A 85 -15.29 9.69 -3.31
C PRO A 85 -15.38 8.52 -2.32
N ASN A 86 -14.78 8.67 -1.14
CA ASN A 86 -14.62 7.65 -0.08
C ASN A 86 -13.75 6.43 -0.46
N ILE A 87 -12.96 6.47 -1.53
CA ILE A 87 -12.01 5.41 -1.91
C ILE A 87 -10.62 6.02 -2.06
N TYR A 88 -9.73 5.75 -1.10
CA TYR A 88 -8.37 6.32 -1.05
C TYR A 88 -7.34 5.25 -1.38
N TYR A 89 -6.52 5.46 -2.42
CA TYR A 89 -5.38 4.62 -2.73
C TYR A 89 -4.15 5.09 -1.97
N MET A 90 -3.42 4.15 -1.37
CA MET A 90 -2.22 4.47 -0.61
C MET A 90 -1.06 4.92 -1.51
N GLY A 91 -1.03 4.60 -2.80
CA GLY A 91 0.17 4.80 -3.61
C GLY A 91 1.05 3.54 -3.66
N ALA A 92 2.25 3.64 -4.22
CA ALA A 92 3.19 2.51 -4.28
C ALA A 92 3.62 2.03 -2.88
N ALA A 93 3.87 2.99 -1.98
CA ALA A 93 4.02 2.79 -0.55
C ALA A 93 3.62 4.07 0.20
N ASN A 94 3.08 3.96 1.41
CA ASN A 94 2.65 5.11 2.20
C ASN A 94 2.47 4.80 3.69
N VAL A 95 2.47 5.84 4.51
CA VAL A 95 1.97 5.79 5.89
C VAL A 95 0.98 6.94 6.09
N ILE A 96 -0.25 6.60 6.48
CA ILE A 96 -1.33 7.57 6.73
C ILE A 96 -1.90 7.39 8.13
N ARG A 97 -2.63 8.41 8.59
CA ARG A 97 -3.30 8.42 9.89
C ARG A 97 -4.81 8.43 9.72
N TYR A 98 -5.50 7.67 10.58
CA TYR A 98 -6.95 7.65 10.70
C TYR A 98 -7.33 7.55 12.18
N GLY A 99 -7.65 8.67 12.82
CA GLY A 99 -7.88 8.67 14.26
C GLY A 99 -6.61 8.29 15.04
N PRO A 100 -6.69 7.34 15.99
CA PRO A 100 -5.52 6.85 16.69
C PRO A 100 -4.60 5.99 15.81
N PHE A 101 -5.09 5.51 14.66
CA PHE A 101 -4.40 4.48 13.90
C PHE A 101 -3.43 5.07 12.89
N ARG A 102 -2.25 4.48 12.82
CA ARG A 102 -1.25 4.68 11.79
C ARG A 102 -1.15 3.43 10.93
N ILE A 103 -1.33 3.61 9.63
CA ILE A 103 -1.50 2.52 8.66
C ILE A 103 -0.38 2.63 7.63
N ALA A 104 0.46 1.60 7.52
CA ALA A 104 1.50 1.48 6.50
C ALA A 104 1.04 0.53 5.39
N GLY A 105 1.20 0.95 4.13
CA GLY A 105 0.80 0.18 2.97
C GLY A 105 1.97 -0.02 1.99
N LEU A 106 2.06 -1.21 1.43
CA LEU A 106 2.94 -1.57 0.32
C LEU A 106 2.12 -2.21 -0.80
N SER A 107 2.03 -1.51 -1.94
CA SER A 107 1.32 -2.00 -3.11
C SER A 107 2.21 -2.92 -3.96
N GLY A 108 1.57 -3.86 -4.65
CA GLY A 108 2.21 -4.72 -5.64
C GLY A 108 2.60 -6.11 -5.15
N ILE A 109 3.29 -6.86 -6.02
CA ILE A 109 3.86 -8.18 -5.69
C ILE A 109 5.37 -8.21 -5.89
N PHE A 110 6.06 -9.08 -5.15
CA PHE A 110 7.49 -9.23 -5.29
C PHE A 110 7.89 -9.99 -6.56
N LYS A 111 8.79 -9.38 -7.34
CA LYS A 111 9.52 -10.06 -8.42
C LYS A 111 11.01 -9.72 -8.33
N ARG A 112 11.83 -10.75 -8.08
CA ARG A 112 13.28 -10.60 -7.85
C ARG A 112 14.03 -9.83 -8.96
N SER A 113 13.69 -10.05 -10.23
CA SER A 113 14.36 -9.40 -11.37
C SER A 113 14.16 -7.89 -11.41
N ASP A 114 13.03 -7.42 -10.86
CA ASP A 114 12.57 -6.04 -11.01
C ASP A 114 12.78 -5.27 -9.70
N TYR A 115 12.91 -5.97 -8.57
CA TYR A 115 13.01 -5.37 -7.24
C TYR A 115 14.09 -4.29 -7.09
N ASN A 116 15.28 -4.51 -7.66
CA ASN A 116 16.38 -3.54 -7.58
C ASN A 116 16.37 -2.52 -8.74
N GLN A 117 15.39 -2.58 -9.63
CA GLN A 117 15.24 -1.62 -10.72
C GLN A 117 14.48 -0.38 -10.23
N PRO A 118 14.65 0.79 -10.86
CA PRO A 118 13.74 1.90 -10.63
C PRO A 118 12.32 1.56 -11.12
N HIS A 119 11.37 2.44 -10.80
CA HIS A 119 10.17 2.58 -11.63
C HIS A 119 10.61 3.29 -12.92
N TYR A 120 10.26 2.75 -14.08
CA TYR A 120 10.61 3.32 -15.38
C TYR A 120 9.45 3.30 -16.37
N GLU A 121 8.38 2.61 -15.99
CA GLU A 121 7.18 2.40 -16.78
C GLU A 121 6.45 3.72 -17.00
N ARG A 122 6.13 4.00 -18.27
CA ARG A 122 5.29 5.14 -18.65
C ARG A 122 4.50 4.81 -19.92
N LEU A 123 3.33 5.41 -20.09
CA LEU A 123 2.45 5.06 -21.19
C LEU A 123 3.03 5.54 -22.53
N PRO A 124 2.77 4.84 -23.64
CA PRO A 124 2.11 3.53 -23.71
C PRO A 124 3.03 2.41 -23.21
N TYR A 125 2.48 1.49 -22.41
CA TYR A 125 3.18 0.35 -21.84
C TYR A 125 3.45 -0.73 -22.88
N SER A 126 4.69 -1.23 -22.90
CA SER A 126 5.00 -2.51 -23.51
C SER A 126 4.41 -3.68 -22.70
N ALA A 127 4.49 -4.90 -23.25
CA ALA A 127 4.13 -6.11 -22.51
C ALA A 127 5.06 -6.39 -21.30
N GLY A 128 6.26 -5.80 -21.28
CA GLY A 128 7.15 -5.79 -20.12
C GLY A 128 6.59 -4.88 -19.04
N ASP A 129 6.33 -3.62 -19.40
CA ASP A 129 5.86 -2.58 -18.47
C ASP A 129 4.55 -2.94 -17.80
N ILE A 130 3.59 -3.53 -18.53
CA ILE A 130 2.32 -4.03 -17.96
C ILE A 130 2.56 -5.00 -16.79
N ARG A 131 3.64 -5.79 -16.83
CA ARG A 131 4.00 -6.76 -15.78
C ARG A 131 4.85 -6.13 -14.69
N SER A 132 5.81 -5.29 -15.05
CA SER A 132 6.75 -4.73 -14.08
C SER A 132 6.16 -3.59 -13.23
N ILE A 133 5.15 -2.86 -13.73
CA ILE A 133 4.60 -1.67 -13.07
C ILE A 133 4.02 -1.94 -11.67
N TYR A 134 3.45 -3.12 -11.43
CA TYR A 134 2.90 -3.50 -10.13
C TYR A 134 3.91 -4.31 -9.30
N HIS A 135 5.15 -4.49 -9.75
CA HIS A 135 6.15 -5.17 -8.93
C HIS A 135 6.73 -4.23 -7.87
N VAL A 136 6.86 -4.72 -6.64
CA VAL A 136 7.48 -3.99 -5.53
C VAL A 136 8.92 -3.59 -5.89
N ARG A 137 9.30 -2.34 -5.58
CA ARG A 137 10.67 -1.83 -5.73
C ARG A 137 11.36 -1.63 -4.39
N ASP A 138 12.67 -1.83 -4.36
CA ASP A 138 13.52 -1.56 -3.20
C ASP A 138 13.38 -0.11 -2.74
N TYR A 139 13.21 0.84 -3.69
CA TYR A 139 12.96 2.25 -3.38
C TYR A 139 11.78 2.45 -2.42
N ASP A 140 10.65 1.80 -2.69
CA ASP A 140 9.43 1.94 -1.89
C ASP A 140 9.59 1.32 -0.50
N VAL A 141 10.24 0.15 -0.46
CA VAL A 141 10.51 -0.60 0.77
C VAL A 141 11.51 0.16 1.65
N MET A 142 12.55 0.75 1.06
CA MET A 142 13.57 1.52 1.78
C MET A 142 13.00 2.80 2.41
N LYS A 143 11.96 3.40 1.85
CA LYS A 143 11.22 4.49 2.52
C LYS A 143 10.51 3.99 3.78
N LEU A 144 9.80 2.86 3.70
CA LEU A 144 9.12 2.28 4.86
C LEU A 144 10.10 1.81 5.95
N LEU A 145 11.29 1.32 5.58
CA LEU A 145 12.36 0.95 6.51
C LEU A 145 13.03 2.14 7.21
N LYS A 146 12.67 3.38 6.87
CA LYS A 146 13.10 4.60 7.57
C LYS A 146 12.13 5.03 8.66
N ILE A 147 10.97 4.38 8.77
CA ILE A 147 9.95 4.67 9.80
C ILE A 147 10.47 4.24 11.18
N ARG A 148 10.51 5.17 12.12
CA ARG A 148 10.98 4.93 13.49
C ARG A 148 9.86 4.96 14.51
N GLN A 149 8.72 5.56 14.20
CA GLN A 149 7.56 5.56 15.07
C GLN A 149 6.72 4.28 14.89
N PRO A 150 5.97 3.82 15.90
CA PRO A 150 5.11 2.64 15.78
C PRO A 150 4.07 2.77 14.67
N VAL A 151 3.65 1.63 14.14
CA VAL A 151 2.57 1.48 13.16
C VAL A 151 1.57 0.48 13.72
N ASP A 152 0.28 0.76 13.63
CA ASP A 152 -0.75 -0.14 14.13
C ASP A 152 -1.05 -1.26 13.12
N MET A 153 -1.07 -0.91 11.83
CA MET A 153 -1.48 -1.80 10.75
C MET A 153 -0.49 -1.76 9.59
N GLY A 154 0.07 -2.91 9.22
CA GLY A 154 0.76 -3.13 7.96
C GLY A 154 -0.19 -3.76 6.92
N VAL A 155 -0.07 -3.35 5.66
CA VAL A 155 -0.89 -3.89 4.56
C VAL A 155 0.01 -4.18 3.36
N SER A 156 -0.02 -5.41 2.84
CA SER A 156 0.65 -5.81 1.60
C SER A 156 -0.24 -6.71 0.76
N HIS A 157 -0.14 -6.68 -0.56
CA HIS A 157 -0.99 -7.53 -1.39
C HIS A 157 -0.59 -9.00 -1.26
N ASP A 158 0.69 -9.31 -1.56
CA ASP A 158 1.26 -10.62 -1.28
C ASP A 158 1.61 -10.80 0.20
N TRP A 159 1.66 -12.06 0.63
CA TRP A 159 1.93 -12.39 2.02
C TRP A 159 3.39 -12.10 2.36
N PRO A 160 3.72 -11.63 3.58
CA PRO A 160 5.08 -11.72 4.10
C PRO A 160 5.59 -13.16 3.94
N ARG A 161 6.77 -13.30 3.36
CA ARG A 161 7.38 -14.62 3.17
C ARG A 161 7.56 -15.32 4.53
N ARG A 162 7.38 -16.66 4.54
CA ARG A 162 7.42 -17.53 5.74
C ARG A 162 6.26 -17.36 6.73
N ILE A 163 5.28 -16.48 6.47
CA ILE A 163 4.16 -16.29 7.39
C ILE A 163 3.31 -17.55 7.58
N GLU A 164 3.35 -18.45 6.59
CA GLU A 164 2.68 -19.76 6.66
C GLU A 164 3.13 -20.59 7.85
N TRP A 165 4.34 -20.41 8.38
CA TRP A 165 4.84 -21.21 9.49
C TRP A 165 4.36 -20.76 10.87
N PHE A 166 3.61 -19.66 10.94
CA PHE A 166 3.13 -19.04 12.17
C PHE A 166 1.62 -19.23 12.41
N GLY A 167 0.96 -20.04 11.58
CA GLY A 167 -0.43 -20.45 11.74
C GLY A 167 -0.61 -21.96 11.52
N ASP A 168 -1.80 -22.39 11.10
CA ASP A 168 -2.07 -23.80 10.79
C ASP A 168 -1.55 -24.19 9.40
N TYR A 169 -0.23 -24.28 9.26
CA TYR A 169 0.43 -24.69 8.01
C TYR A 169 0.02 -26.09 7.57
N ARG A 170 -0.34 -26.99 8.49
CA ARG A 170 -0.80 -28.35 8.17
C ARG A 170 -2.12 -28.33 7.42
N LYS A 171 -3.08 -27.52 7.87
CA LYS A 171 -4.33 -27.29 7.15
C LYS A 171 -4.06 -26.60 5.81
N LEU A 172 -3.23 -25.55 5.80
CA LEU A 172 -2.88 -24.81 4.59
C LEU A 172 -2.34 -25.73 3.49
N PHE A 173 -1.32 -26.54 3.79
CA PHE A 173 -0.70 -27.42 2.80
C PHE A 173 -1.59 -28.61 2.40
N ARG A 174 -2.52 -29.03 3.25
CA ARG A 174 -3.55 -30.01 2.87
C ARG A 174 -4.52 -29.45 1.83
N GLU A 175 -4.95 -28.20 2.00
CA GLU A 175 -5.89 -27.53 1.08
C GLU A 175 -5.21 -26.95 -0.17
N ARG A 176 -3.92 -26.64 -0.07
CA ARG A 176 -3.10 -25.98 -1.12
C ARG A 176 -1.73 -26.65 -1.19
N GLY A 177 -1.67 -27.90 -1.67
CA GLY A 177 -0.41 -28.66 -1.76
C GLY A 177 0.72 -27.95 -2.53
N GLN A 178 0.41 -27.14 -3.55
CA GLN A 178 1.39 -26.34 -4.27
C GLN A 178 2.10 -25.27 -3.40
N PHE A 179 1.52 -24.87 -2.27
CA PHE A 179 2.15 -23.93 -1.34
C PHE A 179 3.28 -24.62 -0.58
N TRP A 180 3.15 -25.90 -0.25
CA TRP A 180 4.25 -26.68 0.31
C TRP A 180 5.47 -26.70 -0.62
N GLU A 181 5.24 -26.90 -1.93
CA GLU A 181 6.31 -26.90 -2.92
C GLU A 181 7.07 -25.58 -3.00
N SER A 182 6.39 -24.45 -2.75
CA SER A 182 7.02 -23.13 -2.68
C SER A 182 7.67 -22.86 -1.33
N ALA A 183 7.05 -23.32 -0.24
CA ALA A 183 7.54 -23.13 1.12
C ALA A 183 8.83 -23.92 1.36
N LYS A 184 8.94 -25.18 0.88
CA LYS A 184 10.15 -26.01 1.03
C LYS A 184 11.38 -25.47 0.30
N VAL A 185 11.24 -24.44 -0.53
CA VAL A 185 12.34 -23.75 -1.23
C VAL A 185 12.43 -22.27 -0.89
N ASP A 186 11.78 -21.83 0.20
CA ASP A 186 11.81 -20.46 0.71
C ASP A 186 11.31 -19.39 -0.29
N ASN A 187 10.27 -19.75 -1.05
CA ASN A 187 9.74 -18.94 -2.15
C ASN A 187 8.21 -18.68 -2.04
N LEU A 188 7.58 -19.00 -0.90
CA LEU A 188 6.18 -18.66 -0.66
C LEU A 188 6.07 -17.25 -0.03
N GLY A 189 5.49 -16.31 -0.75
CA GLY A 189 5.31 -14.93 -0.29
C GLY A 189 6.46 -13.98 -0.67
N SER A 190 6.51 -12.84 0.02
CA SER A 190 7.26 -11.65 -0.34
C SER A 190 8.37 -11.36 0.67
N PRO A 191 9.65 -11.51 0.27
CA PRO A 191 10.79 -11.13 1.11
C PRO A 191 10.78 -9.66 1.56
N PRO A 192 10.36 -8.67 0.74
CA PRO A 192 10.25 -7.30 1.23
C PRO A 192 9.15 -7.10 2.27
N ALA A 193 7.99 -7.75 2.11
CA ALA A 193 6.94 -7.68 3.13
C ALA A 193 7.35 -8.39 4.43
N GLU A 194 8.07 -9.52 4.35
CA GLU A 194 8.72 -10.16 5.51
C GLU A 194 9.65 -9.18 6.24
N GLN A 195 10.52 -8.49 5.48
CA GLN A 195 11.45 -7.51 6.04
C GLN A 195 10.71 -6.37 6.75
N LEU A 196 9.65 -5.85 6.16
CA LEU A 196 8.84 -4.78 6.75
C LEU A 196 8.06 -5.25 7.98
N LEU A 197 7.51 -6.47 7.97
CA LEU A 197 6.84 -7.05 9.13
C LEU A 197 7.80 -7.16 10.32
N ASN A 198 9.03 -7.62 10.08
CA ASN A 198 10.06 -7.79 11.12
C ASN A 198 10.56 -6.44 11.67
N TYR A 199 10.63 -5.42 10.80
CA TYR A 199 11.12 -4.09 11.16
C TYR A 199 10.05 -3.23 11.85
N LEU A 200 8.87 -3.10 11.24
CA LEU A 200 7.81 -2.22 11.72
C LEU A 200 7.05 -2.81 12.90
N ARG A 201 7.02 -4.15 13.01
CA ARG A 201 6.30 -4.92 14.04
C ARG A 201 4.88 -4.37 14.30
N PRO A 202 4.04 -4.20 13.27
CA PRO A 202 2.72 -3.62 13.49
C PRO A 202 1.86 -4.57 14.32
N THR A 203 0.87 -4.03 15.04
CA THR A 203 -0.05 -4.87 15.83
C THR A 203 -0.82 -5.82 14.91
N TYR A 204 -1.22 -5.34 13.73
CA TYR A 204 -1.92 -6.12 12.72
C TYR A 204 -1.20 -6.09 11.38
N TRP A 205 -1.24 -7.20 10.64
CA TRP A 205 -0.79 -7.25 9.24
C TRP A 205 -1.87 -7.89 8.35
N PHE A 206 -2.27 -7.19 7.30
CA PHE A 206 -3.32 -7.63 6.38
C PHE A 206 -2.78 -7.92 4.97
N SER A 207 -3.18 -9.06 4.40
CA SER A 207 -2.81 -9.45 3.03
C SER A 207 -3.93 -10.12 2.23
N GLY A 208 -3.68 -10.33 0.93
CA GLY A 208 -4.59 -11.03 0.01
C GLY A 208 -3.84 -12.00 -0.89
N HIS A 209 -4.06 -11.89 -2.20
CA HIS A 209 -3.36 -12.59 -3.29
C HIS A 209 -3.50 -14.13 -3.37
N MET A 210 -3.33 -14.84 -2.25
CA MET A 210 -3.22 -16.30 -2.21
C MET A 210 -4.56 -17.05 -2.32
N HIS A 211 -5.69 -16.31 -2.36
CA HIS A 211 -7.05 -16.86 -2.51
C HIS A 211 -7.37 -17.97 -1.48
N ILE A 212 -7.04 -17.69 -0.22
CA ILE A 212 -7.37 -18.51 0.94
C ILE A 212 -7.36 -17.62 2.18
N LYS A 213 -8.35 -17.79 3.06
CA LYS A 213 -8.30 -17.15 4.38
C LYS A 213 -7.25 -17.84 5.24
N TYR A 214 -6.42 -17.04 5.89
CA TYR A 214 -5.36 -17.56 6.75
C TYR A 214 -5.03 -16.58 7.86
N SER A 215 -4.80 -17.10 9.06
CA SER A 215 -4.45 -16.32 10.23
C SER A 215 -3.20 -16.88 10.88
N ALA A 216 -2.32 -16.01 11.34
CA ALA A 216 -1.08 -16.37 12.00
C ALA A 216 -0.73 -15.37 13.10
N ILE A 217 0.08 -15.79 14.06
CA ILE A 217 0.59 -14.93 15.12
C ILE A 217 2.11 -14.98 15.08
N VAL A 218 2.73 -13.84 14.75
CA VAL A 218 4.19 -13.70 14.78
C VAL A 218 4.58 -13.13 16.14
N LYS A 219 5.40 -13.86 16.89
CA LYS A 219 6.04 -13.37 18.11
C LYS A 219 7.42 -12.82 17.76
N HIS A 220 7.64 -11.56 18.07
CA HIS A 220 8.91 -10.88 17.89
C HIS A 220 9.76 -11.03 19.15
N ALA A 221 11.06 -11.26 18.97
CA ALA A 221 11.97 -11.27 20.11
C ALA A 221 12.04 -9.87 20.75
N SER A 222 12.16 -9.81 22.08
CA SER A 222 12.31 -8.57 22.85
C SER A 222 13.66 -7.86 22.62
N ASN A 223 14.49 -8.39 21.72
CA ASN A 223 15.80 -7.86 21.39
C ASN A 223 15.67 -6.61 20.51
N ILE A 224 16.60 -5.67 20.70
CA ILE A 224 16.75 -4.48 19.85
C ILE A 224 17.24 -4.86 18.43
N THR A 225 17.83 -6.04 18.28
CA THR A 225 18.28 -6.58 16.98
C THR A 225 17.07 -7.05 16.18
N ILE A 226 17.08 -6.74 14.88
CA ILE A 226 16.06 -7.25 13.94
C ILE A 226 16.49 -8.68 13.59
N ASP A 227 16.06 -9.62 14.41
CA ASP A 227 16.32 -11.05 14.24
C ASP A 227 15.40 -11.65 13.17
N ASP A 228 15.85 -12.75 12.55
CA ASP A 228 15.03 -13.54 11.62
C ASP A 228 13.88 -14.19 12.39
N ILE A 229 12.63 -13.80 12.09
CA ILE A 229 11.43 -14.31 12.78
C ILE A 229 11.30 -15.82 12.69
N PHE A 230 11.84 -16.45 11.64
CA PHE A 230 11.71 -17.88 11.44
C PHE A 230 12.43 -18.69 12.52
N LYS A 231 13.45 -18.11 13.15
CA LYS A 231 14.13 -18.72 14.31
C LYS A 231 13.21 -18.93 15.51
N ASN A 232 12.13 -18.13 15.61
CA ASN A 232 11.13 -18.24 16.66
C ASN A 232 9.91 -19.07 16.23
N SER A 233 9.95 -19.69 15.05
CA SER A 233 8.86 -20.53 14.57
C SER A 233 8.77 -21.84 15.37
N SER A 234 7.56 -22.34 15.55
CA SER A 234 7.30 -23.60 16.27
C SER A 234 7.29 -24.81 15.32
N VAL A 235 8.09 -24.78 14.24
CA VAL A 235 8.12 -25.85 13.24
C VAL A 235 8.82 -27.09 13.85
N PRO A 236 8.19 -28.29 13.82
CA PRO A 236 8.79 -29.54 14.28
C PRO A 236 10.09 -29.92 13.57
N GLU A 237 11.03 -30.56 14.28
CA GLU A 237 12.38 -30.90 13.80
C GLU A 237 12.37 -31.77 12.53
N ASP A 238 11.43 -32.72 12.42
CA ASP A 238 11.26 -33.57 11.24
C ASP A 238 10.89 -32.79 9.97
N LEU A 239 10.15 -31.67 10.13
CA LEU A 239 9.87 -30.75 9.04
C LEU A 239 11.04 -29.81 8.78
N GLN A 240 11.76 -29.37 9.82
CA GLN A 240 12.95 -28.54 9.65
C GLN A 240 14.02 -29.22 8.78
N LEU A 241 14.18 -30.54 8.90
CA LEU A 241 15.09 -31.35 8.07
C LEU A 241 14.75 -31.33 6.57
N GLN A 242 13.50 -31.00 6.21
CA GLN A 242 13.05 -30.88 4.82
C GLN A 242 13.18 -29.47 4.28
N LEU A 243 13.50 -28.49 5.14
CA LEU A 243 13.62 -27.09 4.78
C LEU A 243 15.07 -26.72 4.46
N PRO A 244 15.31 -25.71 3.61
CA PRO A 244 16.66 -25.29 3.29
C PRO A 244 17.35 -24.72 4.53
N ASN A 245 18.62 -25.09 4.76
CA ASN A 245 19.43 -24.54 5.85
C ASN A 245 19.50 -23.00 5.85
N SER A 246 19.36 -22.37 4.67
CA SER A 246 19.30 -20.92 4.53
C SER A 246 18.09 -20.26 5.23
N MET A 247 17.06 -21.02 5.60
CA MET A 247 15.95 -20.53 6.42
C MET A 247 16.34 -20.33 7.88
N PHE A 248 17.29 -21.13 8.38
CA PHE A 248 17.72 -21.09 9.79
C PHE A 248 18.97 -20.23 10.00
N GLN A 249 19.68 -19.91 8.91
CA GLN A 249 20.82 -19.02 8.92
C GLN A 249 20.35 -17.56 8.83
N ALA A 250 20.95 -16.67 9.63
CA ALA A 250 20.70 -15.23 9.48
C ALA A 250 21.03 -14.82 8.04
N SER A 251 20.11 -14.13 7.35
CA SER A 251 20.33 -13.76 5.95
C SER A 251 21.63 -12.98 5.81
N VAL A 252 22.63 -13.57 5.15
CA VAL A 252 23.95 -12.95 4.91
C VAL A 252 23.87 -11.86 3.82
N SER A 253 22.69 -11.49 3.32
CA SER A 253 22.54 -10.38 2.38
C SER A 253 22.59 -9.02 3.09
N ALA A 254 23.76 -8.74 3.64
CA ALA A 254 24.25 -7.41 3.92
C ALA A 254 24.35 -6.63 2.60
N LYS A 255 23.25 -6.02 2.16
CA LYS A 255 23.35 -4.70 1.53
C LYS A 255 23.37 -3.69 2.68
N ALA A 256 24.42 -2.87 2.71
CA ALA A 256 24.87 -2.03 3.83
C ALA A 256 23.91 -0.91 4.30
N GLN A 257 22.61 -1.00 4.05
CA GLN A 257 21.64 0.09 4.23
C GLN A 257 20.41 -0.30 5.03
N ARG A 258 20.29 -1.58 5.44
CA ARG A 258 19.17 -2.03 6.26
C ARG A 258 19.42 -1.63 7.73
N PRO A 259 18.40 -1.13 8.45
CA PRO A 259 18.55 -0.88 9.87
C PRO A 259 18.94 -2.19 10.56
N ALA A 260 20.04 -2.18 11.29
CA ALA A 260 20.50 -3.34 12.07
C ALA A 260 19.81 -3.41 13.44
N ARG A 261 19.20 -2.30 13.87
CA ARG A 261 18.55 -2.12 15.16
C ARG A 261 17.18 -1.49 14.99
N LEU A 262 16.24 -1.95 15.80
CA LEU A 262 14.91 -1.37 15.93
C LEU A 262 15.00 0.03 16.53
N SER A 263 14.03 0.86 16.15
CA SER A 263 13.78 2.10 16.86
C SER A 263 13.34 1.78 18.30
N PRO A 264 13.84 2.50 19.32
CA PRO A 264 13.40 2.30 20.70
C PRO A 264 11.90 2.59 20.90
N HIS A 265 11.25 3.28 19.96
CA HIS A 265 9.81 3.52 20.00
C HIS A 265 8.99 2.31 19.54
N ILE A 266 9.56 1.40 18.74
CA ILE A 266 8.85 0.20 18.24
C ILE A 266 8.98 -0.90 19.29
N THR A 267 7.95 -1.03 20.13
CA THR A 267 7.96 -1.93 21.29
C THR A 267 7.08 -3.16 21.13
N ASN A 268 6.28 -3.24 20.07
CA ASN A 268 5.40 -4.37 19.82
C ASN A 268 6.21 -5.67 19.73
N ASP A 269 5.76 -6.69 20.46
CA ASP A 269 6.35 -8.02 20.50
C ASP A 269 5.48 -9.07 19.81
N LYS A 270 4.33 -8.66 19.25
CA LYS A 270 3.37 -9.53 18.59
C LYS A 270 2.73 -8.83 17.39
N THR A 271 2.62 -9.56 16.27
CA THR A 271 1.82 -9.17 15.10
C THR A 271 0.76 -10.21 14.82
N GLU A 272 -0.49 -9.78 14.69
CA GLU A 272 -1.62 -10.60 14.26
C GLU A 272 -1.79 -10.48 12.74
N PHE A 273 -1.52 -11.57 12.03
CA PHE A 273 -1.63 -11.63 10.58
C PHE A 273 -2.99 -12.18 10.17
N LEU A 274 -3.63 -11.54 9.18
CA LEU A 274 -4.85 -12.01 8.53
C LEU A 274 -4.76 -11.80 7.02
N ALA A 275 -4.96 -12.89 6.28
CA ALA A 275 -5.20 -12.86 4.85
C ALA A 275 -6.60 -13.39 4.53
N LEU A 276 -7.21 -12.84 3.47
CA LEU A 276 -8.56 -13.21 3.03
C LEU A 276 -8.55 -13.83 1.63
N ASP A 277 -9.60 -14.60 1.34
CA ASP A 277 -9.83 -15.17 0.01
C ASP A 277 -10.29 -14.09 -0.99
N LYS A 278 -10.27 -14.42 -2.27
CA LYS A 278 -10.86 -13.60 -3.33
C LYS A 278 -12.40 -13.60 -3.20
N PRO A 279 -13.07 -12.47 -3.52
CA PRO A 279 -14.52 -12.42 -3.59
C PRO A 279 -15.14 -13.55 -4.42
N GLY A 280 -16.16 -14.19 -3.84
CA GLY A 280 -16.86 -15.29 -4.49
C GLY A 280 -17.87 -15.97 -3.55
N LYS A 281 -18.83 -16.69 -4.13
CA LYS A 281 -19.85 -17.43 -3.37
C LYS A 281 -19.19 -18.49 -2.49
N GLY A 282 -19.50 -18.47 -1.19
CA GLY A 282 -18.98 -19.44 -0.22
C GLY A 282 -17.51 -19.24 0.15
N ARG A 283 -16.90 -18.10 -0.19
CA ARG A 283 -15.51 -17.77 0.14
C ARG A 283 -15.42 -16.78 1.29
N GLU A 284 -14.33 -16.86 2.05
CA GLU A 284 -14.06 -16.00 3.19
C GLU A 284 -13.24 -14.77 2.77
N PHE A 285 -13.88 -13.86 2.03
CA PHE A 285 -13.24 -12.67 1.43
C PHE A 285 -13.48 -11.36 2.19
N LEU A 286 -14.28 -11.40 3.26
CA LEU A 286 -14.62 -10.25 4.09
C LEU A 286 -14.63 -10.69 5.55
N GLU A 287 -13.92 -9.94 6.39
CA GLU A 287 -13.86 -10.13 7.83
C GLU A 287 -14.04 -8.77 8.52
N ILE A 288 -14.83 -8.72 9.59
CA ILE A 288 -14.96 -7.53 10.44
C ILE A 288 -14.09 -7.76 11.67
N VAL A 289 -13.04 -6.95 11.81
CA VAL A 289 -12.08 -7.06 12.90
C VAL A 289 -12.16 -5.82 13.78
N GLN A 290 -12.22 -6.02 15.09
CA GLN A 290 -12.00 -4.96 16.06
C GLN A 290 -10.50 -4.79 16.29
N VAL A 291 -10.01 -3.57 16.15
CA VAL A 291 -8.58 -3.23 16.21
C VAL A 291 -8.31 -2.24 17.33
N ASN A 292 -7.20 -2.44 18.04
CA ASN A 292 -6.74 -1.55 19.10
C ASN A 292 -5.46 -0.84 18.67
N SER A 293 -5.30 0.42 19.06
CA SER A 293 -4.07 1.15 18.74
C SER A 293 -2.96 0.82 19.74
N CYS A 294 -1.73 0.69 19.24
CA CYS A 294 -0.52 0.58 20.04
C CYS A 294 0.07 1.96 20.42
N LEU A 295 -0.45 3.04 19.86
CA LEU A 295 -0.02 4.39 20.15
C LEU A 295 -0.67 4.88 21.45
N ALA A 296 0.14 5.47 22.34
CA ALA A 296 -0.35 6.06 23.57
C ALA A 296 -1.36 7.18 23.26
N THR A 297 -2.53 7.12 23.90
CA THR A 297 -3.56 8.16 23.81
C THR A 297 -3.08 9.46 24.50
N GLU A 298 -3.35 10.58 23.83
CA GLU A 298 -3.30 11.95 24.38
C GLU A 298 -1.92 12.57 24.65
N SER A 299 -1.06 12.64 23.63
CA SER A 299 -0.14 13.78 23.53
C SER A 299 -0.85 14.97 22.86
N ASP A 300 -0.50 16.20 23.23
CA ASP A 300 -1.06 17.41 22.61
C ASP A 300 -0.90 17.40 21.08
N ASP A 301 0.24 16.90 20.59
CA ASP A 301 0.57 16.79 19.17
C ASP A 301 -0.37 15.84 18.39
N ALA A 302 -0.97 14.87 19.06
CA ALA A 302 -1.81 13.86 18.42
C ALA A 302 -3.29 14.26 18.36
N LYS A 303 -3.74 15.24 19.17
CA LYS A 303 -5.15 15.65 19.31
C LYS A 303 -5.86 15.92 17.98
N GLN A 304 -5.16 16.50 17.01
CA GLN A 304 -5.72 16.79 15.69
C GLN A 304 -6.25 15.54 14.97
N TYR A 305 -5.64 14.37 15.17
CA TYR A 305 -6.04 13.14 14.48
C TYR A 305 -7.31 12.51 15.08
N PHE A 306 -7.59 12.75 16.36
CA PHE A 306 -8.69 12.12 17.11
C PHE A 306 -10.05 12.82 16.91
N THR A 307 -10.10 13.91 16.15
CA THR A 307 -11.35 14.62 15.90
C THR A 307 -12.26 13.76 15.01
N LYS A 308 -13.48 13.48 15.49
CA LYS A 308 -14.51 12.76 14.74
C LYS A 308 -15.49 13.73 14.08
N SER A 309 -16.00 13.35 12.92
CA SER A 309 -17.16 14.01 12.29
C SER A 309 -18.44 13.79 13.11
N PRO A 310 -19.53 14.55 12.84
CA PRO A 310 -20.83 14.32 13.47
C PRO A 310 -21.35 12.88 13.31
N GLU A 311 -20.96 12.20 12.23
CA GLU A 311 -21.29 10.79 11.96
C GLU A 311 -20.39 9.80 12.72
N GLY A 312 -19.49 10.30 13.58
CA GLY A 312 -18.60 9.51 14.42
C GLY A 312 -17.38 8.92 13.69
N LYS A 313 -17.06 9.41 12.49
CA LYS A 313 -15.94 8.92 11.67
C LYS A 313 -14.71 9.81 11.82
N PHE A 314 -13.52 9.23 11.86
CA PHE A 314 -12.28 10.02 11.77
C PHE A 314 -12.04 10.49 10.33
N THR A 315 -11.13 11.44 10.16
CA THR A 315 -10.63 11.86 8.84
C THR A 315 -9.24 11.29 8.56
N LEU A 316 -8.87 11.20 7.28
CA LEU A 316 -7.51 10.84 6.87
C LEU A 316 -6.56 12.03 7.00
N TYR A 317 -5.38 11.75 7.52
CA TYR A 317 -4.27 12.70 7.60
C TYR A 317 -3.00 12.10 7.02
N TYR A 318 -2.17 12.94 6.42
CA TYR A 318 -0.79 12.61 6.10
C TYR A 318 0.00 12.38 7.40
N ASP A 319 0.96 11.47 7.36
CA ASP A 319 1.88 11.25 8.47
C ASP A 319 3.14 12.10 8.32
N GLU A 320 3.50 12.85 9.37
CA GLU A 320 4.62 13.79 9.35
C GLU A 320 5.97 13.13 9.03
N GLU A 321 6.23 11.95 9.62
CA GLU A 321 7.47 11.20 9.39
C GLU A 321 7.51 10.69 7.94
N TRP A 322 6.38 10.23 7.41
CA TRP A 322 6.29 9.81 6.01
C TRP A 322 6.48 10.97 5.02
N LEU A 323 5.90 12.15 5.28
CA LEU A 323 6.14 13.34 4.46
C LEU A 323 7.63 13.72 4.45
N ALA A 324 8.27 13.67 5.62
CA ALA A 324 9.70 13.95 5.75
C ALA A 324 10.57 12.95 4.98
N ILE A 325 10.28 11.65 5.08
CA ILE A 325 10.98 10.59 4.34
C ILE A 325 10.76 10.77 2.83
N THR A 326 9.52 11.04 2.41
CA THR A 326 9.17 11.25 0.99
C THR A 326 9.93 12.43 0.41
N ARG A 327 9.95 13.57 1.12
CA ARG A 327 10.73 14.74 0.72
C ARG A 327 12.23 14.45 0.65
N SER A 328 12.76 13.73 1.64
CA SER A 328 14.19 13.38 1.70
C SER A 328 14.64 12.44 0.58
N THR A 329 13.71 11.67 0.00
CA THR A 329 14.00 10.63 -1.02
C THR A 329 13.51 11.01 -2.42
N ALA A 330 12.93 12.20 -2.60
CA ALA A 330 12.21 12.58 -3.81
C ALA A 330 13.11 12.68 -5.07
N SER A 331 14.35 13.13 -4.90
CA SER A 331 15.32 13.22 -6.01
C SER A 331 15.62 11.85 -6.63
N ALA A 332 15.49 10.79 -5.85
CA ALA A 332 15.93 9.46 -6.20
C ALA A 332 14.82 8.56 -6.77
N LEU A 333 13.57 9.01 -6.79
CA LEU A 333 12.52 8.43 -7.64
C LEU A 333 12.93 8.63 -9.10
N ILE A 334 12.91 7.60 -9.93
CA ILE A 334 13.12 7.75 -11.38
C ILE A 334 11.79 7.39 -12.04
N ILE A 335 11.47 8.09 -13.13
CA ILE A 335 10.36 7.82 -14.06
C ILE A 335 10.92 8.21 -15.44
N GLN A 336 10.79 7.35 -16.45
CA GLN A 336 11.38 7.54 -17.79
C GLN A 336 12.88 7.88 -17.81
N GLY A 337 13.72 6.86 -17.69
CA GLY A 337 15.16 6.96 -17.90
C GLY A 337 15.79 5.60 -18.17
N GLN A 338 17.04 5.58 -18.62
CA GLN A 338 17.82 4.34 -18.61
C GLN A 338 17.95 3.86 -17.15
N PRO A 339 17.88 2.55 -16.86
CA PRO A 339 18.15 2.03 -15.53
C PRO A 339 19.55 2.49 -15.10
N ALA A 340 19.63 3.50 -14.23
CA ALA A 340 20.88 3.81 -13.56
C ALA A 340 21.23 2.59 -12.68
N PRO A 341 22.52 2.24 -12.52
CA PRO A 341 22.92 1.26 -11.52
C PRO A 341 22.29 1.66 -10.17
N PRO A 342 21.82 0.70 -9.37
CA PRO A 342 21.02 0.97 -8.18
C PRO A 342 21.73 2.01 -7.33
N MET A 343 21.25 3.24 -7.39
CA MET A 343 21.81 4.33 -6.64
C MET A 343 21.48 4.00 -5.20
N GLN A 344 22.51 3.62 -4.46
CA GLN A 344 22.48 3.41 -3.03
C GLN A 344 21.90 4.69 -2.41
N GLN A 345 20.59 4.70 -2.09
CA GLN A 345 19.93 5.88 -1.56
C GLN A 345 20.31 6.05 -0.09
N THR A 346 21.52 6.57 0.11
CA THR A 346 22.10 6.96 1.39
C THR A 346 21.47 8.27 1.86
N VAL A 347 20.15 8.32 1.96
CA VAL A 347 19.51 9.39 2.73
C VAL A 347 19.75 9.07 4.20
N ASP A 348 20.61 9.86 4.83
CA ASP A 348 20.95 9.71 6.25
C ASP A 348 19.83 10.18 7.18
N GLY A 349 19.97 9.85 8.47
CA GLY A 349 18.98 10.21 9.48
C GLY A 349 18.88 11.72 9.74
N GLU A 350 19.95 12.48 9.53
CA GLU A 350 19.97 13.93 9.77
C GLU A 350 19.16 14.67 8.70
N THR A 351 19.25 14.24 7.44
CA THR A 351 18.44 14.75 6.34
C THR A 351 16.95 14.55 6.61
N ILE A 352 16.56 13.36 7.11
CA ILE A 352 15.16 13.06 7.47
C ILE A 352 14.73 13.92 8.66
N ALA A 353 15.58 14.07 9.69
CA ALA A 353 15.28 14.91 10.84
C ALA A 353 15.11 16.39 10.48
N SER A 354 15.93 16.90 9.55
CA SER A 354 15.81 18.25 9.00
C SER A 354 14.51 18.43 8.22
N ASN A 355 14.17 17.48 7.34
CA ASN A 355 12.88 17.51 6.62
C ASN A 355 11.68 17.35 7.56
N LEU A 356 11.79 16.60 8.65
CA LEU A 356 10.73 16.52 9.66
C LEU A 356 10.51 17.86 10.37
N ARG A 357 11.59 18.58 10.71
CA ARG A 357 11.49 19.96 11.23
C ARG A 357 10.81 20.88 10.22
N TRP A 358 11.17 20.76 8.94
CA TRP A 358 10.53 21.52 7.86
C TRP A 358 9.04 21.19 7.74
N VAL A 359 8.65 19.90 7.78
CA VAL A 359 7.24 19.46 7.72
C VAL A 359 6.45 20.04 8.89
N LYS A 360 6.99 19.97 10.11
CA LYS A 360 6.34 20.55 11.30
C LYS A 360 6.07 22.05 11.14
N GLN A 361 7.04 22.80 10.61
CA GLN A 361 6.93 24.24 10.44
C GLN A 361 6.03 24.65 9.28
N ASN A 362 6.09 23.95 8.15
CA ASN A 362 5.46 24.38 6.89
C ASN A 362 4.14 23.66 6.57
N ILE A 363 3.88 22.51 7.20
CA ILE A 363 2.68 21.70 6.98
C ILE A 363 1.86 21.61 8.26
N THR A 364 2.43 21.06 9.33
CA THR A 364 1.71 20.81 10.60
C THR A 364 1.23 22.11 11.23
N ALA A 365 2.10 23.09 11.42
CA ALA A 365 1.74 24.38 12.02
C ALA A 365 0.72 25.18 11.19
N ARG A 366 0.58 24.88 9.89
CA ARG A 366 -0.38 25.49 8.97
C ARG A 366 -1.68 24.68 8.83
N GLY A 367 -1.82 23.58 9.57
CA GLY A 367 -3.02 22.73 9.53
C GLY A 367 -3.19 21.94 8.23
N LEU A 368 -2.12 21.73 7.48
CA LEU A 368 -2.14 21.12 6.13
C LEU A 368 -2.00 19.58 6.15
N LEU A 369 -2.02 18.94 7.32
CA LEU A 369 -1.92 17.48 7.41
C LEU A 369 -3.21 16.75 7.03
N LYS A 370 -4.37 17.41 7.10
CA LYS A 370 -5.63 16.79 6.68
C LYS A 370 -5.55 16.49 5.17
N ILE A 371 -5.75 15.22 4.79
CA ILE A 371 -5.77 14.87 3.36
C ILE A 371 -6.99 15.55 2.72
N PRO A 372 -6.80 16.40 1.69
CA PRO A 372 -7.91 17.13 1.08
C PRO A 372 -8.84 16.17 0.33
N GLU A 373 -10.15 16.34 0.44
CA GLU A 373 -11.16 15.60 -0.33
C GLU A 373 -11.31 16.22 -1.74
N ASN A 374 -10.27 16.15 -2.55
CA ASN A 374 -10.12 16.86 -3.82
C ASN A 374 -10.19 15.92 -5.06
N PHE A 375 -10.97 14.84 -4.98
CA PHE A 375 -11.20 13.97 -6.13
C PHE A 375 -11.82 14.75 -7.30
N LEU A 376 -11.17 14.69 -8.47
CA LEU A 376 -11.69 15.23 -9.73
C LEU A 376 -11.55 14.19 -10.84
N ARG A 377 -12.59 14.09 -11.68
CA ARG A 377 -12.54 13.29 -12.91
C ARG A 377 -11.63 14.02 -13.90
N HIS A 378 -10.56 13.35 -14.32
CA HIS A 378 -9.50 13.88 -15.18
C HIS A 378 -9.29 13.01 -16.45
N ALA A 379 -9.93 11.84 -16.50
CA ALA A 379 -9.94 10.92 -17.63
C ALA A 379 -11.40 10.64 -18.08
N PRO A 380 -11.62 10.19 -19.32
CA PRO A 380 -12.96 9.84 -19.82
C PRO A 380 -13.66 8.80 -18.94
N VAL A 381 -14.95 9.02 -18.69
CA VAL A 381 -15.81 8.05 -18.02
C VAL A 381 -16.25 6.97 -19.00
N TYR A 382 -16.60 5.79 -18.50
CA TYR A 382 -17.24 4.77 -19.33
C TYR A 382 -18.57 5.28 -19.92
N ASP A 383 -18.69 5.18 -21.25
CA ASP A 383 -19.92 5.38 -22.00
C ASP A 383 -20.30 4.06 -22.70
N PRO A 384 -21.47 3.46 -22.42
CA PRO A 384 -21.90 2.22 -23.08
C PRO A 384 -22.20 2.39 -24.57
N ILE A 385 -22.43 3.61 -25.05
CA ILE A 385 -22.75 3.93 -26.45
C ILE A 385 -21.46 4.09 -27.26
N TYR A 386 -20.43 4.67 -26.67
CA TYR A 386 -19.16 4.94 -27.34
C TYR A 386 -18.20 3.75 -27.21
N GLN A 387 -18.21 2.87 -28.21
CA GLN A 387 -17.23 1.78 -28.31
C GLN A 387 -15.95 2.32 -28.96
N GLU A 388 -15.05 2.85 -28.13
CA GLU A 388 -13.71 3.26 -28.54
C GLU A 388 -12.94 2.12 -29.22
N LYS A 389 -11.76 2.43 -29.75
CA LYS A 389 -10.81 1.43 -30.22
C LYS A 389 -10.29 0.59 -29.04
N LEU A 390 -11.03 -0.44 -28.66
CA LEU A 390 -10.79 -1.35 -27.52
C LEU A 390 -9.41 -2.04 -27.50
N ASN A 391 -8.60 -1.86 -28.55
CA ASN A 391 -7.26 -2.43 -28.67
C ASN A 391 -6.14 -1.44 -28.29
N GLU A 392 -6.43 -0.14 -28.14
CA GLU A 392 -5.45 0.89 -27.81
C GLU A 392 -5.36 1.10 -26.29
N GLN A 393 -4.18 1.51 -25.81
CA GLN A 393 -4.01 1.97 -24.43
C GLN A 393 -4.48 3.43 -24.30
N PRO A 394 -4.90 3.88 -23.10
CA PRO A 394 -5.32 5.25 -22.88
C PRO A 394 -4.14 6.22 -23.03
N LEU A 395 -4.47 7.49 -23.24
CA LEU A 395 -3.51 8.58 -23.07
C LEU A 395 -3.16 8.75 -21.58
N GLU A 396 -2.07 9.45 -21.30
CA GLU A 396 -1.77 9.88 -19.95
C GLU A 396 -2.69 11.02 -19.54
N PHE A 397 -3.26 10.92 -18.34
CA PHE A 397 -4.08 11.97 -17.75
C PHE A 397 -3.41 12.44 -16.44
N PRO A 398 -2.75 13.61 -16.43
CA PRO A 398 -2.13 14.14 -15.22
C PRO A 398 -3.17 14.30 -14.10
N ASN A 399 -2.84 13.82 -12.91
CA ASN A 399 -3.74 13.90 -11.77
C ASN A 399 -3.39 15.10 -10.89
N SER A 400 -4.35 16.01 -10.71
CA SER A 400 -4.17 17.24 -9.92
C SER A 400 -3.87 16.97 -8.44
N GLN A 401 -4.24 15.80 -7.91
CA GLN A 401 -3.92 15.41 -6.54
C GLN A 401 -2.42 15.19 -6.36
N THR A 402 -1.77 14.52 -7.31
CA THR A 402 -0.32 14.31 -7.31
C THR A 402 0.44 15.62 -7.45
N ASP A 403 -0.01 16.50 -8.35
CA ASP A 403 0.56 17.84 -8.47
C ASP A 403 0.41 18.66 -7.19
N SER A 404 -0.78 18.68 -6.59
CA SER A 404 -1.05 19.37 -5.32
C SER A 404 -0.18 18.82 -4.18
N PHE A 405 -0.02 17.50 -4.10
CA PHE A 405 0.84 16.85 -3.11
C PHE A 405 2.31 17.25 -3.30
N CYS A 406 2.82 17.16 -4.52
CA CYS A 406 4.20 17.54 -4.83
C CYS A 406 4.49 19.01 -4.49
N ARG A 407 3.57 19.92 -4.84
CA ARG A 407 3.67 21.34 -4.46
C ARG A 407 3.65 21.55 -2.95
N MET A 408 2.75 20.87 -2.25
CA MET A 408 2.60 20.97 -0.80
C MET A 408 3.90 20.65 -0.07
N ILE A 409 4.62 19.60 -0.48
CA ILE A 409 5.89 19.21 0.14
C ILE A 409 7.14 19.65 -0.64
N GLU A 410 6.97 20.58 -1.58
CA GLU A 410 7.99 21.16 -2.48
C GLU A 410 8.97 20.14 -3.08
N ILE A 411 8.43 19.11 -3.74
CA ILE A 411 9.22 18.15 -4.52
C ILE A 411 8.86 18.24 -6.00
N PRO A 412 9.77 17.86 -6.92
CA PRO A 412 9.46 17.78 -8.34
C PRO A 412 8.33 16.78 -8.62
N ASN A 413 7.34 17.19 -9.42
CA ASN A 413 6.31 16.29 -9.90
C ASN A 413 6.81 15.51 -11.13
N LYS A 414 7.33 14.29 -10.92
CA LYS A 414 7.84 13.45 -12.02
C LYS A 414 6.74 12.82 -12.89
N PHE A 415 5.48 13.03 -12.55
CA PHE A 415 4.31 12.50 -13.27
C PHE A 415 3.61 13.55 -14.14
N SER A 416 4.10 14.80 -14.16
CA SER A 416 3.58 15.80 -15.07
C SER A 416 3.93 15.45 -16.53
N ILE A 417 3.08 15.89 -17.45
CA ILE A 417 3.34 15.84 -18.87
C ILE A 417 3.86 17.23 -19.25
N GLY A 418 5.18 17.37 -19.38
CA GLY A 418 5.83 18.58 -19.92
C GLY A 418 6.55 19.46 -18.89
N SER A 419 7.88 19.39 -18.90
CA SER A 419 8.80 20.52 -18.61
C SER A 419 10.18 20.30 -19.26
N ASP A 420 10.24 19.56 -20.38
CA ASP A 420 11.42 19.49 -21.27
C ASP A 420 11.21 20.34 -22.54
N LEU A 421 10.16 21.18 -22.56
CA LEU A 421 10.14 22.38 -23.38
C LEU A 421 10.60 23.49 -22.45
N GLY A 422 11.78 24.05 -22.76
CA GLY A 422 12.62 24.79 -21.85
C GLY A 422 11.97 25.99 -21.17
N ASP A 423 12.70 26.52 -20.19
CA ASP A 423 12.55 27.86 -19.65
C ASP A 423 12.10 28.82 -20.76
N ASN A 424 10.81 29.13 -20.79
CA ASN A 424 10.26 30.43 -21.14
C ASN A 424 8.75 30.45 -20.83
N ASP A 425 8.44 31.42 -19.97
CA ASP A 425 7.20 32.17 -19.88
C ASP A 425 6.00 31.54 -19.14
N ASN A 426 5.93 31.96 -17.87
CA ASN A 426 4.74 32.45 -17.18
C ASN A 426 3.51 32.68 -18.08
N GLU A 427 2.58 31.73 -18.09
CA GLU A 427 1.17 32.05 -18.28
C GLU A 427 0.31 31.07 -17.46
N TRP A 428 -0.07 31.52 -16.26
CA TRP A 428 -1.04 30.81 -15.43
C TRP A 428 -2.45 31.00 -16.02
N ILE A 429 -3.01 29.94 -16.60
CA ILE A 429 -4.45 29.91 -16.88
C ILE A 429 -5.17 29.56 -15.58
N VAL A 430 -5.79 30.57 -14.99
CA VAL A 430 -6.76 30.45 -13.90
C VAL A 430 -8.08 29.98 -14.50
N PHE A 431 -8.56 28.79 -14.13
CA PHE A 431 -9.96 28.43 -14.33
C PHE A 431 -10.77 28.96 -13.15
N GLN A 432 -11.76 29.82 -13.44
CA GLN A 432 -12.78 30.28 -12.49
C GLN A 432 -13.75 29.14 -12.12
#